data_AF-A0A8T7H9U1-F1
#
_entry.id   AF-A0A8T7H9U1-F1
#
_cell.length_a   1.000
_cell.length_b   1.000
_cell.length_c   1.000
_cell.angle_alpha   90.00
_cell.angle_beta   90.00
_cell.angle_gamma   90.00
#
_symmetry.space_group_name_H-M   'P 1'
#
loop_
_entity.id
_entity.type
_entity.pdbx_description
1 polymer ?
#
loop_
_entity_poly.entity_id
_entity_poly.type
_entity_poly.pdbx_seq_one_letter_code
_entity_poly.pdbx_strand_id
1 'polypeptide(L)'
;MTPQSRCVECDEAITNPICPGCLDTELTYWVSERDESLIDSFRNNNVTPLEEYFEETQCVVCGNRMNLCAHCFCKDALEFIKERNPGLVNKFIRHFDFELIS
;
A
#
# COMPACT_ATOMS: atom_id res chain seq x y z
N MET A 1 16.35 -15.70 -16.61
CA MET A 1 15.21 -14.88 -16.16
C MET A 1 15.23 -14.97 -14.66
N THR A 2 15.52 -13.86 -13.97
CA THR A 2 15.38 -13.78 -12.52
C THR A 2 13.91 -14.05 -12.18
N PRO A 3 13.60 -14.87 -11.15
CA PRO A 3 12.22 -15.03 -10.70
C PRO A 3 11.68 -13.64 -10.32
N GLN A 4 10.62 -13.20 -11.01
CA GLN A 4 9.88 -12.01 -10.60
C GLN A 4 9.14 -12.38 -9.32
N SER A 5 9.40 -11.67 -8.22
CA SER A 5 8.72 -12.02 -6.99
C SER A 5 7.24 -11.73 -7.11
N ARG A 6 6.45 -12.66 -6.59
CA ARG A 6 4.99 -12.58 -6.64
C ARG A 6 4.43 -11.97 -5.37
N CYS A 7 3.31 -11.29 -5.52
CA CYS A 7 2.53 -10.78 -4.41
C CYS A 7 1.93 -11.95 -3.61
N VAL A 8 2.07 -11.93 -2.29
CA VAL A 8 1.50 -12.96 -1.41
C VAL A 8 -0.03 -12.96 -1.39
N GLU A 9 -0.66 -11.82 -1.71
CA GLU A 9 -2.12 -11.66 -1.69
C GLU A 9 -2.80 -11.98 -3.03
N CYS A 10 -2.23 -11.54 -4.16
CA CYS A 10 -2.85 -11.73 -5.49
C CYS A 10 -2.11 -12.72 -6.40
N ASP A 11 -0.95 -13.24 -6.00
CA ASP A 11 -0.08 -14.13 -6.80
C ASP A 11 0.42 -13.50 -8.13
N GLU A 12 0.23 -12.20 -8.33
CA GLU A 12 0.73 -11.46 -9.49
C GLU A 12 2.18 -11.01 -9.32
N ALA A 13 2.88 -10.78 -10.43
CA ALA A 13 4.26 -10.27 -10.40
C ALA A 13 4.31 -8.85 -9.81
N ILE A 14 5.24 -8.61 -8.88
CA ILE A 14 5.50 -7.28 -8.33
C ILE A 14 6.32 -6.49 -9.36
N THR A 15 5.65 -5.63 -10.14
CA THR A 15 6.27 -4.79 -11.18
C THR A 15 6.73 -3.43 -10.67
N ASN A 16 6.11 -2.93 -9.60
CA ASN A 16 6.50 -1.69 -8.90
C ASN A 16 6.77 -2.00 -7.43
N PRO A 17 8.02 -2.34 -7.05
CA PRO A 17 8.32 -2.78 -5.70
C PRO A 17 8.47 -1.57 -4.77
N ILE A 18 7.36 -1.08 -4.25
CA ILE A 18 7.31 -0.14 -3.13
C ILE A 18 6.71 -0.89 -1.94
N CYS A 19 7.45 -0.96 -0.83
CA CYS A 19 6.99 -1.73 0.31
C CYS A 19 5.81 -1.06 1.02
N PRO A 20 5.01 -1.84 1.77
CA PRO A 20 3.89 -1.30 2.55
C PRO A 20 4.29 -0.15 3.47
N GLY A 21 5.47 -0.19 4.09
CA GLY A 21 5.94 0.91 4.96
C GLY A 21 6.17 2.24 4.22
N CYS A 22 6.67 2.19 2.98
CA CYS A 22 6.84 3.41 2.17
C CYS A 22 5.49 3.94 1.68
N LEU A 23 4.59 3.05 1.26
CA LEU A 23 3.23 3.44 0.85
C LEU A 23 2.42 3.97 2.03
N ASP A 24 2.56 3.39 3.22
CA ASP A 24 1.91 3.86 4.45
C ASP A 24 2.42 5.24 4.87
N THR A 25 3.72 5.51 4.70
CA THR A 25 4.30 6.84 4.92
C THR A 25 3.70 7.88 3.97
N GLU A 26 3.63 7.56 2.67
CA GLU A 26 3.02 8.43 1.67
C GLU A 26 1.52 8.65 1.95
N LEU A 27 0.81 7.59 2.29
CA LEU A 27 -0.61 7.63 2.65
C LEU A 27 -0.85 8.49 3.88
N THR A 28 -0.06 8.31 4.93
CA THR A 28 -0.15 9.12 6.15
C THR A 28 0.06 10.59 5.84
N TYR A 29 1.05 10.94 5.02
CA TYR A 29 1.27 12.31 4.59
C TYR A 29 0.07 12.84 3.80
N TRP A 30 -0.39 12.09 2.79
CA TRP A 30 -1.53 12.48 1.95
C TRP A 30 -2.82 12.71 2.75
N VAL A 31 -3.10 11.84 3.73
CA VAL A 31 -4.25 11.95 4.63
C VAL A 31 -4.10 13.15 5.55
N SER A 32 -2.91 13.38 6.13
CA SER A 32 -2.67 14.48 7.07
C SER A 32 -2.96 15.86 6.48
N GLU A 33 -2.76 16.04 5.17
CA GLU A 33 -3.09 17.28 4.47
C GLU A 33 -4.60 17.50 4.24
N ARG A 34 -5.42 16.45 4.42
CA ARG A 34 -6.83 16.42 3.98
C ARG A 34 -7.80 16.19 5.11
N ASP A 35 -7.43 15.33 6.06
CA ASP A 35 -8.21 14.98 7.23
C ASP A 35 -7.31 14.42 8.34
N GLU A 36 -6.89 15.31 9.24
CA GLU A 36 -6.02 14.98 10.37
C GLU A 36 -6.66 13.95 11.32
N SER A 37 -8.00 13.88 11.38
CA SER A 37 -8.72 12.95 12.25
C SER A 37 -8.55 11.47 11.87
N LEU A 38 -8.11 11.20 10.63
CA LEU A 38 -7.87 9.85 10.14
C LEU A 38 -6.48 9.32 10.48
N ILE A 39 -5.52 10.19 10.84
CA ILE A 39 -4.11 9.81 11.11
C ILE A 39 -4.03 8.79 12.24
N ASP A 40 -4.73 9.04 13.35
CA ASP A 40 -4.72 8.15 14.51
C ASP A 40 -5.32 6.78 14.17
N SER A 41 -6.24 6.73 13.21
CA SER A 41 -6.85 5.47 12.80
C SER A 41 -5.95 4.67 11.83
N PHE A 42 -5.10 5.32 11.02
CA PHE A 42 -4.09 4.63 10.19
C PHE A 42 -2.96 4.05 11.03
N ARG A 43 -2.40 4.83 11.96
CA ARG A 43 -1.27 4.40 12.80
C ARG A 43 -1.59 3.19 13.67
N ASN A 44 -2.85 3.04 14.08
CA ASN A 44 -3.29 1.93 14.93
C ASN A 44 -3.61 0.64 14.15
N ASN A 45 -3.69 0.70 12.82
CA ASN A 45 -4.09 -0.45 12.00
C ASN A 45 -2.93 -1.38 11.63
N ASN A 46 -1.69 -1.09 12.04
CA ASN A 46 -0.51 -1.97 11.92
C ASN A 46 -0.59 -2.89 10.69
N VAL A 47 -0.59 -2.30 9.50
CA VAL A 47 -0.53 -3.04 8.23
C VAL A 47 0.92 -3.52 8.01
N THR A 48 1.43 -4.30 8.95
CA THR A 48 2.68 -5.02 8.85
C THR A 48 2.49 -6.35 9.53
N PRO A 49 2.27 -7.40 8.74
CA PRO A 49 3.23 -8.49 8.71
C PRO A 49 3.58 -8.83 7.25
N LEU A 50 4.76 -9.34 6.91
CA LEU A 50 5.07 -10.76 7.04
C LEU A 50 6.58 -10.94 6.82
N GLU A 51 7.30 -11.33 7.89
CA GLU A 51 8.71 -11.71 7.83
C GLU A 51 8.94 -13.13 7.27
N GLU A 52 7.90 -13.85 6.85
CA GLU A 52 7.99 -15.31 6.67
C GLU A 52 7.95 -15.84 5.23
N TYR A 53 7.82 -14.98 4.21
CA TYR A 53 7.89 -15.43 2.81
C TYR A 53 8.73 -14.45 1.99
N PHE A 54 10.02 -14.73 1.84
CA PHE A 54 10.92 -13.89 1.04
C PHE A 54 11.43 -14.60 -0.21
N GLU A 55 10.82 -14.27 -1.33
CA GLU A 55 11.57 -14.09 -2.59
C GLU A 55 12.25 -12.71 -2.58
N GLU A 56 13.29 -12.53 -3.40
CA GLU A 56 14.31 -11.46 -3.35
C GLU A 56 13.82 -10.01 -3.55
N THR A 57 12.52 -9.72 -3.64
CA THR A 57 12.06 -8.37 -3.97
C THR A 57 12.33 -7.37 -2.86
N GLN A 58 12.99 -6.29 -3.27
CA GLN A 58 13.38 -5.16 -2.42
C GLN A 58 12.66 -3.90 -2.88
N CYS A 59 12.24 -3.11 -1.91
CA CYS A 59 11.66 -1.80 -2.14
C CYS A 59 12.66 -0.88 -2.86
N VAL A 60 12.24 -0.23 -3.95
CA VAL A 60 13.10 0.72 -4.68
C VAL A 60 13.41 1.97 -3.87
N VAL A 61 12.58 2.28 -2.86
CA VAL A 61 12.68 3.51 -2.06
C VAL A 61 13.62 3.32 -0.86
N CYS A 62 13.48 2.22 -0.12
CA CYS A 62 14.21 2.01 1.15
C CYS A 62 15.09 0.76 1.18
N GLY A 63 15.03 -0.11 0.16
CA GLY A 63 15.79 -1.36 0.11
C GLY A 63 15.27 -2.48 1.01
N ASN A 64 14.23 -2.25 1.82
CA ASN A 64 13.62 -3.28 2.65
C ASN A 64 12.95 -4.37 1.79
N ARG A 65 12.99 -5.60 2.27
CA ARG A 65 12.30 -6.71 1.61
C ARG A 65 10.79 -6.56 1.69
N MET A 66 10.10 -7.07 0.68
CA MET A 66 8.65 -7.02 0.58
C MET A 66 8.11 -8.18 -0.25
N ASN A 67 6.87 -8.55 0.03
CA ASN A 67 6.12 -9.59 -0.68
C ASN A 67 4.67 -9.16 -0.98
N LEU A 68 4.29 -7.92 -0.67
CA LEU A 68 2.96 -7.36 -0.97
C LEU A 68 3.10 -6.32 -2.09
N CYS A 69 2.29 -6.42 -3.14
CA CYS A 69 2.30 -5.42 -4.20
C CYS A 69 1.58 -4.13 -3.78
N ALA A 70 1.92 -3.02 -4.44
CA ALA A 70 1.30 -1.72 -4.18
C ALA A 70 -0.23 -1.73 -4.41
N HIS A 71 -0.71 -2.50 -5.38
CA HIS A 71 -2.15 -2.61 -5.66
C HIS A 71 -2.92 -3.19 -4.47
N CYS A 72 -2.46 -4.31 -3.90
CA CYS A 72 -3.10 -4.93 -2.74
C CYS A 72 -3.08 -3.99 -1.52
N PHE A 73 -1.94 -3.34 -1.26
CA PHE A 73 -1.86 -2.33 -0.19
C PHE A 73 -2.88 -1.19 -0.40
N CYS A 74 -2.93 -0.62 -1.60
CA CYS A 74 -3.81 0.51 -1.87
C CYS A 74 -5.30 0.12 -1.89
N LYS A 75 -5.62 -1.15 -2.20
CA LYS A 75 -6.98 -1.68 -2.07
C LYS A 75 -7.44 -1.66 -0.62
N ASP A 76 -6.61 -2.15 0.31
CA ASP A 76 -6.94 -2.14 1.74
C ASP A 76 -7.07 -0.72 2.29
N ALA A 77 -6.15 0.18 1.89
CA ALA A 77 -6.23 1.59 2.22
C ALA A 77 -7.51 2.26 1.67
N LEU A 78 -7.93 1.91 0.45
CA LEU A 78 -9.14 2.43 -0.16
C LEU A 78 -10.40 1.98 0.59
N GLU A 79 -10.49 0.70 0.98
CA GLU A 79 -11.62 0.21 1.79
C GLU A 79 -11.68 0.92 3.14
N PHE A 80 -10.54 1.11 3.80
CA PHE A 80 -10.46 1.89 5.03
C PHE A 80 -10.96 3.34 4.85
N ILE A 81 -10.55 4.01 3.76
CA ILE A 81 -11.00 5.38 3.45
C ILE A 81 -12.51 5.41 3.13
N LYS A 82 -13.03 4.42 2.39
CA LYS A 82 -14.47 4.32 2.09
C LYS A 82 -15.31 4.26 3.37
N GLU A 83 -14.85 3.50 4.36
CA GLU A 83 -15.57 3.35 5.64
C GLU A 83 -15.52 4.61 6.51
N ARG A 84 -14.39 5.34 6.50
CA ARG A 84 -14.14 6.45 7.43
C ARG A 84 -14.42 7.83 6.85
N ASN A 85 -14.06 8.06 5.59
CA ASN A 85 -14.29 9.32 4.89
C ASN A 85 -14.52 9.09 3.38
N PRO A 86 -15.75 8.73 2.98
CA PRO A 86 -16.09 8.46 1.58
C PRO A 86 -15.83 9.65 0.65
N GLY A 87 -15.79 10.88 1.18
CA GLY A 87 -15.48 12.09 0.41
C GLY A 87 -14.05 12.14 -0.14
N LEU A 88 -13.15 11.29 0.39
CA LEU A 88 -11.76 11.21 -0.05
C LEU A 88 -11.51 10.14 -1.12
N VAL A 89 -12.45 9.21 -1.37
CA VAL A 89 -12.31 8.07 -2.28
C VAL A 89 -11.83 8.49 -3.67
N ASN A 90 -12.52 9.44 -4.30
CA ASN A 90 -12.16 9.92 -5.65
C ASN A 90 -10.80 10.63 -5.68
N LYS A 91 -10.40 11.25 -4.57
CA LYS A 91 -9.09 11.91 -4.47
C LYS A 91 -7.99 10.87 -4.27
N PHE A 92 -8.26 9.82 -3.51
CA PHE A 92 -7.33 8.72 -3.27
C PHE A 92 -7.03 7.99 -4.57
N ILE A 93 -8.06 7.56 -5.30
CA ILE A 93 -7.90 6.81 -6.56
C ILE A 93 -7.07 7.60 -7.59
N ARG A 94 -7.28 8.92 -7.68
CA ARG A 94 -6.51 9.79 -8.57
C ARG A 94 -5.04 9.98 -8.16
N HIS A 95 -4.73 9.77 -6.88
CA HIS A 95 -3.38 9.98 -6.34
C HIS A 95 -2.59 8.66 -6.33
N PHE A 96 -3.22 7.58 -5.89
CA PHE A 96 -2.67 6.23 -5.80
C PHE A 96 -3.15 5.39 -6.99
N ASP A 97 -2.88 5.86 -8.21
CA ASP A 97 -3.32 5.24 -9.47
C ASP A 97 -2.51 3.97 -9.79
N PHE A 98 -2.72 2.92 -9.00
CA PHE A 98 -2.15 1.58 -9.21
C PHE A 98 -3.13 0.65 -9.96
N GLU A 99 -3.87 1.19 -10.92
CA GLU A 99 -4.92 0.45 -11.64
C GLU A 99 -6.02 -0.11 -10.72
N LEU A 100 -6.36 0.62 -9.64
CA LEU A 100 -7.43 0.23 -8.69
C LEU A 100 -8.84 0.21 -9.30
N ILE A 101 -8.97 0.59 -10.58
CA ILE A 101 -10.21 0.65 -11.36
C ILE A 101 -10.06 -0.31 -12.56
N SER A 102 -10.10 -1.61 -12.31
CA SER A 102 -10.22 -2.64 -13.34
C SER A 102 -11.43 -3.53 -13.09
#